data_AF-A0A6B2EI22-F1
#
_entry.id   AF-A0A6B2EI22-F1
#
_cell.length_a   1.000
_cell.length_b   1.000
_cell.length_c   1.000
_cell.angle_alpha   90.00
_cell.angle_beta   90.00
_cell.angle_gamma   90.00
#
_symmetry.space_group_name_H-M   'P 1'
#
loop_
_entity.id
_entity.type
_entity.pdbx_description
1 polymer ?
#
loop_
_entity_poly.entity_id
_entity_poly.type
_entity_poly.pdbx_seq_one_letter_code
_entity_poly.pdbx_strand_id
1 'polypeptide(L)'
;MWPKVAAAFFTVGLAHEAKQLMHRAIAALPQRDHISIISSFAKLHNKFGEKETAHALLEQIITSYPKRVDIWSMYVDMLVKD
;
A
#
# COMPACT_ATOMS: atom_id res chain seq x y z
N MET A 1 -10.04 10.33 -0.06
CA MET A 1 -11.21 9.55 0.43
C MET A 1 -10.83 8.10 0.71
N TRP A 2 -10.22 7.40 -0.24
CA TRP A 2 -9.76 6.00 -0.11
C TRP A 2 -8.83 5.66 1.08
N PRO A 3 -7.85 6.49 1.48
CA PRO A 3 -7.00 6.17 2.62
C PRO A 3 -7.77 6.09 3.95
N LYS A 4 -8.84 6.88 4.09
CA LYS A 4 -9.71 6.84 5.29
C LYS A 4 -10.55 5.57 5.33
N VAL A 5 -11.00 5.10 4.16
CA VAL A 5 -11.77 3.85 4.04
C VAL A 5 -10.85 2.67 4.30
N ALA A 6 -9.64 2.65 3.70
CA ALA A 6 -8.63 1.64 3.98
C ALA A 6 -8.29 1.60 5.49
N ALA A 7 -8.07 2.76 6.13
CA ALA A 7 -7.84 2.82 7.57
C ALA A 7 -8.98 2.18 8.39
N ALA A 8 -10.24 2.43 8.01
CA ALA A 8 -11.39 1.85 8.69
C ALA A 8 -11.44 0.31 8.56
N PHE A 9 -11.15 -0.24 7.38
CA PHE A 9 -11.19 -1.70 7.18
C PHE A 9 -10.16 -2.45 8.04
N PHE A 10 -8.95 -1.92 8.16
CA PHE A 10 -7.96 -2.58 9.01
C PHE A 10 -8.20 -2.33 10.50
N THR A 11 -8.78 -1.19 10.92
CA THR A 11 -9.19 -1.04 12.33
C THR A 11 -10.24 -2.06 12.77
N VAL A 12 -10.99 -2.61 11.83
CA VAL A 12 -11.99 -3.68 12.06
C VAL A 12 -11.36 -5.08 11.94
N GLY A 13 -10.07 -5.20 11.60
CA GLY A 13 -9.38 -6.48 11.45
C GLY A 13 -9.68 -7.22 10.14
N LEU A 14 -10.28 -6.54 9.15
CA LEU A 14 -10.69 -7.12 7.87
C LEU A 14 -9.63 -6.90 6.79
N ALA A 15 -8.42 -7.44 6.99
CA ALA A 15 -7.30 -7.31 6.04
C ALA A 15 -7.64 -7.87 4.64
N HIS A 16 -8.43 -8.95 4.58
CA HIS A 16 -8.90 -9.54 3.33
C HIS A 16 -9.80 -8.58 2.53
N GLU A 17 -10.77 -7.95 3.19
CA GLU A 17 -11.66 -6.95 2.58
C GLU A 17 -10.88 -5.71 2.14
N ALA A 18 -9.87 -5.32 2.91
CA ALA A 18 -9.00 -4.20 2.56
C ALA A 18 -8.25 -4.47 1.24
N LYS A 19 -7.75 -5.69 1.03
CA LYS A 19 -7.13 -6.09 -0.24
C LYS A 19 -8.12 -6.01 -1.41
N GLN A 20 -9.34 -6.52 -1.24
CA GLN A 20 -10.38 -6.41 -2.28
C GLN A 20 -10.73 -4.95 -2.59
N LEU A 21 -10.83 -4.11 -1.57
CA LEU A 21 -11.05 -2.67 -1.73
C LEU A 21 -9.89 -2.01 -2.49
N MET A 22 -8.64 -2.39 -2.21
CA MET A 22 -7.47 -1.89 -2.94
C MET A 22 -7.58 -2.23 -4.43
N HIS A 23 -7.90 -3.48 -4.77
CA HIS A 23 -8.07 -3.88 -6.17
C HIS A 23 -9.20 -3.10 -6.86
N ARG A 24 -10.33 -2.88 -6.17
CA ARG A 24 -11.43 -2.04 -6.67
C ARG A 24 -11.00 -0.59 -6.87
N ALA A 25 -10.24 -0.02 -5.93
CA ALA A 25 -9.74 1.34 -6.03
C ALA A 25 -8.77 1.52 -7.20
N ILE A 26 -7.85 0.56 -7.40
CA ILE A 26 -6.92 0.56 -8.54
C ILE A 26 -7.70 0.43 -9.86
N ALA A 27 -8.71 -0.44 -9.93
CA ALA A 27 -9.53 -0.59 -11.13
C ALA A 27 -10.34 0.68 -11.46
N ALA A 28 -10.79 1.43 -10.45
CA ALA A 28 -11.60 2.62 -10.62
C ALA A 28 -10.77 3.91 -10.88
N LEU A 29 -9.50 3.93 -10.49
CA LEU A 29 -8.65 5.13 -10.53
C LEU A 29 -7.71 5.14 -11.75
N PRO A 30 -7.32 6.32 -12.23
CA PRO A 30 -6.27 6.45 -13.25
C PRO A 30 -4.90 6.02 -12.70
N GLN A 31 -3.99 5.57 -13.58
CA GLN A 31 -2.67 5.06 -13.18
C GLN A 31 -1.83 6.02 -12.33
N ARG A 32 -2.00 7.33 -12.52
CA ARG A 32 -1.31 8.36 -11.71
C ARG A 32 -1.60 8.25 -10.21
N ASP A 33 -2.80 7.76 -9.86
CA ASP A 33 -3.30 7.67 -8.49
C ASP A 33 -3.03 6.29 -7.88
N HIS A 34 -2.70 5.27 -8.70
CA HIS A 34 -2.42 3.90 -8.24
C HIS A 34 -1.28 3.86 -7.24
N ILE A 35 -0.20 4.60 -7.50
CA ILE A 35 0.99 4.66 -6.63
C ILE A 35 0.61 5.22 -5.25
N SER A 36 -0.22 6.27 -5.20
CA SER A 36 -0.67 6.87 -3.94
C SER A 36 -1.58 5.93 -3.14
N ILE A 37 -2.43 5.15 -3.83
CA ILE A 37 -3.30 4.15 -3.20
C ILE A 37 -2.45 3.02 -2.62
N ILE A 38 -1.62 2.38 -3.45
CA ILE A 38 -0.83 1.20 -3.06
C ILE A 38 0.15 1.55 -1.94
N SER A 39 0.82 2.70 -2.00
CA SER A 39 1.70 3.16 -0.90
C SER A 39 0.94 3.40 0.41
N SER A 40 -0.31 3.89 0.34
CA SER A 40 -1.15 4.03 1.53
C SER A 40 -1.54 2.67 2.12
N PHE A 41 -1.86 1.69 1.27
CA PHE A 41 -2.15 0.32 1.70
C PHE A 41 -0.92 -0.36 2.30
N ALA A 42 0.26 -0.21 1.69
CA ALA A 42 1.51 -0.74 2.23
C ALA A 42 1.80 -0.20 3.65
N LYS A 43 1.65 1.12 3.87
CA LYS A 43 1.79 1.72 5.21
C LYS A 43 0.82 1.10 6.21
N LEU A 44 -0.38 0.78 5.76
CA LEU A 44 -1.41 0.21 6.62
C LEU A 44 -1.12 -1.25 6.96
N HIS A 45 -0.80 -2.08 5.97
CA HIS A 45 -0.36 -3.47 6.21
C HIS A 45 0.82 -3.53 7.19
N ASN A 46 1.83 -2.64 7.04
CA ASN A 46 2.95 -2.56 7.98
C ASN A 46 2.48 -2.21 9.41
N LYS A 47 1.54 -1.27 9.55
CA LYS A 47 0.98 -0.88 10.86
C LYS A 47 0.21 -2.01 11.56
N PHE A 48 -0.44 -2.89 10.80
CA PHE A 48 -1.24 -3.99 11.32
C PHE A 48 -0.45 -5.32 11.41
N GLY A 49 0.86 -5.29 11.24
CA GLY A 49 1.75 -6.45 11.42
C GLY A 49 1.95 -7.32 10.18
N GLU A 50 1.35 -6.97 9.04
CA GLU A 50 1.50 -7.69 7.77
C GLU A 50 2.65 -7.09 6.93
N LYS A 51 3.87 -7.08 7.48
CA LYS A 51 5.04 -6.43 6.85
C LYS A 51 5.39 -7.03 5.48
N GLU A 52 5.35 -8.36 5.35
CA GLU A 52 5.63 -9.04 4.08
C GLU A 52 4.70 -8.57 2.95
N THR A 53 3.41 -8.37 3.28
CA THR A 53 2.44 -7.85 2.31
C THR A 53 2.73 -6.40 1.96
N ALA A 54 3.12 -5.57 2.93
CA ALA A 54 3.53 -4.20 2.69
C ALA A 54 4.75 -4.11 1.74
N HIS A 55 5.75 -4.97 1.95
CA HIS A 55 6.96 -5.05 1.13
C HIS A 55 6.64 -5.49 -0.31
N ALA A 56 5.86 -6.57 -0.48
CA ALA A 56 5.45 -7.05 -1.80
C ALA A 56 4.70 -5.98 -2.62
N LEU A 57 3.86 -5.17 -1.97
CA LEU A 57 3.16 -4.06 -2.64
C LEU A 57 4.11 -2.97 -3.12
N LEU A 58 5.11 -2.60 -2.31
CA LEU A 58 6.11 -1.59 -2.69
C LEU A 58 7.05 -2.11 -3.78
N GLU A 59 7.47 -3.38 -3.70
CA GLU A 59 8.29 -4.03 -4.73
C GLU A 59 7.61 -4.05 -6.09
N GLN A 60 6.30 -4.32 -6.13
CA GLN A 60 5.53 -4.26 -7.36
C GLN A 60 5.55 -2.86 -7.98
N ILE A 61 5.41 -1.80 -7.16
CA ILE A 61 5.49 -0.42 -7.64
C ILE A 61 6.90 -0.13 -8.18
N ILE A 62 7.94 -0.48 -7.42
CA ILE A 62 9.33 -0.20 -7.78
C ILE A 62 9.72 -0.90 -9.09
N THR A 63 9.28 -2.15 -9.26
CA THR A 63 9.51 -2.93 -10.49
C THR A 63 8.84 -2.26 -11.69
N SER A 64 7.63 -1.72 -11.50
CA SER A 64 6.87 -1.05 -12.56
C SER A 64 7.33 0.38 -12.82
N TYR A 65 7.81 1.09 -11.80
CA TYR A 65 8.15 2.50 -11.80
C TYR A 65 9.48 2.77 -11.06
N PRO A 66 10.62 2.26 -11.57
CA PRO A 66 11.89 2.32 -10.86
C PRO A 66 12.43 3.74 -10.62
N LYS A 67 11.96 4.72 -11.40
CA LYS A 67 12.32 6.15 -11.28
C LYS A 67 11.70 6.86 -10.08
N ARG A 68 10.77 6.21 -9.36
CA ARG A 68 10.08 6.79 -8.20
C ARG A 68 10.90 6.61 -6.93
N VAL A 69 11.87 7.50 -6.73
CA VAL A 69 12.79 7.50 -5.57
C VAL A 69 12.03 7.65 -4.25
N ASP A 70 10.90 8.34 -4.24
CA ASP A 70 10.00 8.48 -3.10
C ASP A 70 9.49 7.14 -2.56
N ILE A 71 9.26 6.15 -3.44
CA ILE A 71 8.81 4.81 -3.06
C ILE A 71 9.98 3.97 -2.54
N TRP A 72 11.17 4.12 -3.14
CA TRP A 72 12.38 3.49 -2.64
C TRP A 72 12.70 3.93 -1.20
N SER A 73 12.65 5.24 -0.92
CA SER A 73 12.84 5.74 0.44
C SER A 73 11.82 5.15 1.41
N MET A 74 10.55 5.04 1.01
CA MET A 74 9.52 4.42 1.84
C MET A 74 9.77 2.94 2.11
N TYR A 75 10.21 2.18 1.10
CA TYR A 75 10.52 0.76 1.24
C TYR A 75 11.70 0.53 2.19
N VAL A 76 12.78 1.30 2.03
CA VAL A 76 13.94 1.25 2.93
C VAL A 76 13.54 1.65 4.34
N ASP A 77 12.75 2.72 4.52
CA ASP A 77 12.26 3.14 5.82
C ASP A 77 11.42 2.07 6.53
N MET A 78 10.64 1.27 5.77
CA MET A 78 9.88 0.16 6.34
C MET A 78 10.79 -1.00 6.77
N LEU A 79 11.82 -1.31 5.97
CA LEU A 79 12.80 -2.35 6.30
C LEU A 79 13.70 -2.00 7.49
N VAL A 80 14.02 -0.71 7.67
CA VAL A 80 14.92 -0.26 8.73
C VAL A 80 14.18 -0.02 10.06
N LYS A 81 12.88 0.28 10.02
CA LYS A 81 12.03 0.42 11.22
C LYS A 81 11.51 -0.92 11.76
N ASP A 82 12.14 -2.02 11.40
CA ASP A 82 11.93 -3.34 12.00
C ASP A 82 12.50 -3.42 13.42
#